data_AF-A0A4V2YHN7-F1
#
_entry.id   AF-A0A4V2YHN7-F1
#
_cell.length_a   1.000
_cell.length_b   1.000
_cell.length_c   1.000
_cell.angle_alpha   90.00
_cell.angle_beta   90.00
_cell.angle_gamma   90.00
#
_symmetry.space_group_name_H-M   'P 1'
#
loop_
_entity.id
_entity.type
_entity.pdbx_description
1 polymer ?
#
loop_
_entity_poly.entity_id
_entity_poly.type
_entity_poly.pdbx_seq_one_letter_code
_entity_poly.pdbx_strand_id
1 'polypeptide(L)'
;MSSDARFDLPGVPTAPPQAEELSADRRRTLRQAELLAAGRHPIGLFVKRQVRLHPDAAPHDDRKAEGLRCGGCRFLTVVGHHTRSYLKCGRVSLSHSAASDIRRSWPACERFEAQEANQ
;
A
#
# COMPACT_ATOMS: atom_id res chain seq x y z
N MET A 1 -18.53 64.00 9.23
CA MET A 1 -18.69 62.72 9.96
C MET A 1 -19.06 61.68 8.92
N SER A 2 -18.04 61.01 8.35
CA SER A 2 -18.21 60.08 7.22
C SER A 2 -18.35 58.66 7.76
N SER A 3 -19.35 57.95 7.24
CA SER A 3 -19.88 56.69 7.74
C SER A 3 -18.84 55.56 7.70
N ASP A 4 -18.60 54.95 8.86
CA ASP A 4 -17.76 53.77 9.07
C ASP A 4 -18.62 52.52 8.77
N ALA A 5 -18.66 52.09 7.50
CA ALA A 5 -19.41 50.91 7.09
C ALA A 5 -18.63 49.64 7.45
N ARG A 6 -18.88 49.15 8.67
CA ARG A 6 -18.35 47.91 9.24
C ARG A 6 -18.99 46.69 8.56
N PHE A 7 -18.16 45.73 8.18
CA PHE A 7 -18.57 44.46 7.54
C PHE A 7 -19.38 43.59 8.50
N ASP A 8 -20.71 43.63 8.41
CA ASP A 8 -21.59 42.63 9.03
C ASP A 8 -21.81 41.46 8.06
N LEU A 9 -20.96 40.44 8.15
CA LEU A 9 -21.18 39.15 7.52
C LEU A 9 -22.15 38.34 8.40
N PRO A 10 -23.34 37.95 7.91
CA PRO A 10 -24.23 37.08 8.68
C PRO A 10 -23.54 35.74 8.95
N GLY A 11 -23.71 35.26 10.19
CA GLY A 11 -23.03 34.09 10.72
C GLY A 11 -22.97 32.93 9.74
N VAL A 12 -21.74 32.52 9.40
CA VAL A 12 -21.49 31.35 8.57
C VAL A 12 -22.15 30.15 9.25
N PRO A 13 -23.12 29.47 8.61
CA PRO A 13 -23.64 28.22 9.16
C PRO A 13 -22.47 27.26 9.25
N THR A 14 -22.07 26.91 10.48
CA THR A 14 -21.02 25.93 10.70
C THR A 14 -21.62 24.59 10.31
N ALA A 15 -21.31 24.13 9.09
CA ALA A 15 -21.67 22.79 8.67
C ALA A 15 -21.16 21.80 9.73
N PRO A 16 -21.96 20.79 10.11
CA PRO A 16 -21.49 19.77 11.04
C PRO A 16 -20.19 19.18 10.47
N PRO A 17 -19.19 18.88 11.33
CA PRO A 17 -17.93 18.30 10.86
C PRO A 17 -18.28 17.05 10.06
N GLN A 18 -17.98 17.08 8.75
CA GLN A 18 -18.15 15.90 7.91
C GLN A 18 -17.31 14.80 8.56
N ALA A 19 -17.92 13.67 8.88
CA ALA A 19 -17.20 12.52 9.39
C ALA A 19 -16.02 12.27 8.44
N GLU A 20 -14.79 12.31 8.96
CA GLU A 20 -13.59 12.22 8.14
C GLU A 20 -13.59 10.88 7.39
N GLU A 21 -14.03 10.91 6.13
CA GLU A 21 -14.04 9.73 5.29
C GLU A 21 -12.60 9.37 4.96
N LEU A 22 -12.21 8.14 5.30
CA LEU A 22 -10.84 7.69 5.08
C LEU A 22 -10.46 7.84 3.60
N SER A 23 -9.32 8.50 3.37
CA SER A 23 -8.76 8.63 2.03
C SER A 23 -8.60 7.26 1.37
N ALA A 24 -8.68 7.21 0.04
CA ALA A 24 -8.57 5.95 -0.70
C ALA A 24 -7.27 5.19 -0.39
N ASP A 25 -6.18 5.91 -0.16
CA ASP A 25 -4.88 5.31 0.20
C ASP A 25 -4.86 4.79 1.65
N ARG A 26 -5.55 5.48 2.57
CA ARG A 26 -5.69 4.99 3.95
C ARG A 26 -6.51 3.70 3.98
N ARG A 27 -7.65 3.66 3.28
CA ARG A 27 -8.46 2.43 3.13
C ARG A 27 -7.66 1.29 2.52
N ARG A 28 -6.87 1.58 1.48
CA ARG A 28 -5.99 0.58 0.85
C ARG A 28 -4.96 0.04 1.83
N THR A 29 -4.33 0.92 2.60
CA THR A 29 -3.29 0.54 3.57
C THR A 29 -3.87 -0.33 4.68
N LEU A 30 -5.04 0.00 5.21
CA LEU A 30 -5.73 -0.81 6.22
C LEU A 30 -6.08 -2.20 5.68
N ARG A 31 -6.70 -2.27 4.50
CA ARG A 31 -7.02 -3.55 3.85
C ARG A 31 -5.78 -4.40 3.59
N GLN A 32 -4.65 -3.79 3.21
CA GLN A 32 -3.38 -4.50 3.03
C GLN A 32 -2.87 -5.06 4.36
N ALA A 33 -2.96 -4.29 5.44
CA ALA A 33 -2.56 -4.73 6.78
C ALA A 33 -3.43 -5.91 7.27
N GLU A 34 -4.75 -5.83 7.09
CA GLU A 34 -5.69 -6.92 7.44
C GLU A 34 -5.37 -8.22 6.71
N LEU A 35 -5.03 -8.15 5.42
CA LEU A 35 -4.65 -9.33 4.65
C LEU A 35 -3.37 -9.96 5.19
N LEU A 36 -2.36 -9.14 5.47
CA LEU A 36 -1.09 -9.59 6.02
C LEU A 36 -1.27 -10.23 7.41
N ALA A 37 -2.06 -9.61 8.27
CA ALA A 37 -2.42 -10.17 9.59
C ALA A 37 -3.16 -11.50 9.46
N ALA A 38 -3.98 -11.67 8.41
CA ALA A 38 -4.67 -12.92 8.10
C ALA A 38 -3.79 -13.95 7.34
N GLY A 39 -2.47 -13.76 7.25
CA GLY A 39 -1.58 -14.69 6.55
C GLY A 39 -1.76 -14.71 5.03
N ARG A 40 -2.31 -13.63 4.45
CA ARG A 40 -2.59 -13.50 3.01
C ARG A 40 -1.78 -12.36 2.39
N HIS A 41 -1.14 -12.64 1.26
CA HIS A 41 -0.39 -11.65 0.52
C HIS A 41 -1.33 -10.68 -0.24
N PRO A 42 -1.13 -9.35 -0.16
CA PRO A 42 -2.03 -8.37 -0.79
C PRO A 42 -2.16 -8.47 -2.32
N ILE A 43 -1.19 -9.12 -3.00
CA ILE A 43 -1.30 -9.39 -4.45
C ILE A 43 -2.56 -10.17 -4.82
N GLY A 44 -3.10 -10.95 -3.87
CA GLY A 44 -4.35 -11.70 -4.05
C GLY A 44 -5.52 -10.85 -4.50
N LEU A 45 -5.53 -9.56 -4.13
CA LEU A 45 -6.53 -8.58 -4.55
C LEU A 45 -6.56 -8.37 -6.07
N PHE A 46 -5.41 -8.53 -6.75
CA PHE A 46 -5.26 -8.27 -8.18
C PHE A 46 -5.37 -9.53 -9.02
N VAL A 47 -5.00 -10.69 -8.47
CA VAL A 47 -5.10 -11.99 -9.15
C VAL A 47 -6.42 -12.72 -8.90
N LYS A 48 -7.37 -12.09 -8.19
CA LYS A 48 -8.69 -12.66 -7.83
C LYS A 48 -8.60 -14.05 -7.19
N ARG A 49 -7.54 -14.31 -6.44
CA ARG A 49 -7.35 -15.54 -5.65
C ARG A 49 -6.64 -15.23 -4.34
N GLN A 50 -6.80 -16.11 -3.37
CA GLN A 50 -5.99 -16.04 -2.16
C GLN A 50 -4.56 -16.47 -2.48
N VAL A 51 -3.59 -15.69 -2.01
CA VAL A 51 -2.17 -16.02 -2.06
C VAL A 51 -1.69 -16.04 -0.63
N ARG A 52 -1.16 -17.16 -0.16
CA ARG A 52 -0.71 -17.29 1.23
C ARG A 52 0.67 -16.65 1.40
N LEU A 53 0.97 -16.24 2.63
CA LEU A 53 2.35 -15.94 3.02
C LEU A 53 3.19 -17.22 2.99
N HIS A 54 4.48 -17.05 2.73
CA HIS A 54 5.44 -18.15 2.82
C HIS A 54 5.54 -18.62 4.29
N PRO A 55 5.72 -19.93 4.57
CA PRO A 55 5.95 -20.42 5.94
C PRO A 55 7.09 -19.70 6.66
N ASP A 56 8.21 -19.50 5.95
CA ASP A 56 9.39 -18.78 6.46
C ASP A 56 9.33 -17.25 6.22
N ALA A 57 8.15 -16.69 5.94
CA ALA A 57 8.03 -15.25 5.75
C ALA A 57 8.28 -14.50 7.06
N ALA A 58 8.91 -13.34 6.96
CA ALA A 58 9.04 -12.46 8.10
C ALA A 58 7.66 -11.99 8.60
N PRO A 59 7.50 -11.68 9.90
CA PRO A 59 6.25 -11.13 10.40
C PRO A 59 5.92 -9.78 9.74
N HIS A 60 4.63 -9.47 9.69
CA HIS A 60 4.09 -8.33 8.95
C HIS A 60 4.17 -6.99 9.72
N ASP A 61 4.18 -7.08 11.04
CA ASP A 61 4.19 -5.96 11.99
C ASP A 61 5.62 -5.53 12.39
N ASP A 62 6.59 -6.44 12.35
CA ASP A 62 8.00 -6.12 12.52
C ASP A 62 8.76 -6.14 11.18
N ARG A 63 9.31 -4.98 10.79
CA ARG A 63 10.11 -4.81 9.56
C ARG A 63 11.56 -5.24 9.70
N LYS A 64 12.05 -5.41 10.93
CA LYS A 64 13.44 -5.78 11.25
C LYS A 64 13.58 -7.25 11.59
N ALA A 65 12.48 -7.91 11.96
CA ALA A 65 12.46 -9.36 12.16
C ALA A 65 13.00 -10.11 10.93
N GLU A 66 13.66 -11.23 11.24
CA GLU A 66 14.15 -12.19 10.27
C GLU A 66 13.01 -12.86 9.50
N GLY A 67 13.36 -13.46 8.37
CA GLY A 67 12.43 -14.17 7.49
C GLY A 67 12.35 -13.57 6.09
N LEU A 68 11.69 -14.31 5.21
CA LEU A 68 11.59 -13.98 3.80
C LEU A 68 10.66 -12.79 3.57
N ARG A 69 11.12 -11.83 2.77
CA ARG A 69 10.36 -10.65 2.36
C ARG A 69 10.31 -10.53 0.86
N CYS A 70 9.28 -9.89 0.32
CA CYS A 70 9.20 -9.59 -1.11
C CYS A 70 10.42 -8.83 -1.62
N GLY A 71 11.06 -8.01 -0.78
CA GLY A 71 12.28 -7.28 -1.10
C GLY A 71 13.46 -8.13 -1.55
N GLY A 72 13.54 -9.40 -1.14
CA GLY A 72 14.57 -10.36 -1.55
C GLY A 72 14.13 -11.33 -2.66
N CYS A 73 12.95 -11.12 -3.24
CA CYS A 73 12.41 -12.00 -4.27
C CYS A 73 12.93 -11.63 -5.66
N ARG A 74 13.40 -12.61 -6.45
CA ARG A 74 13.88 -12.38 -7.82
C ARG A 74 12.85 -11.81 -8.78
N PHE A 75 11.56 -11.99 -8.47
CA PHE A 75 10.47 -11.46 -9.28
C PHE A 75 10.07 -10.05 -8.90
N LEU A 76 10.65 -9.43 -7.87
CA LEU A 76 10.34 -8.05 -7.54
C LEU A 76 11.10 -7.12 -8.49
N THR A 77 10.37 -6.47 -9.39
CA THR A 77 10.93 -5.57 -10.40
C THR A 77 10.48 -4.14 -10.17
N VAL A 78 11.35 -3.19 -10.52
CA VAL A 78 10.98 -1.77 -10.58
C VAL A 78 10.46 -1.50 -11.98
N VAL A 79 9.24 -0.97 -12.08
CA VAL A 79 8.62 -0.59 -13.36
C VAL A 79 8.37 0.91 -13.35
N GLY A 80 8.94 1.60 -14.34
CA GLY A 80 8.73 3.03 -14.55
C GLY A 80 7.43 3.31 -15.31
N HIS A 81 6.73 4.38 -14.94
CA HIS A 81 5.59 4.91 -15.66
C HIS A 81 5.51 6.43 -15.50
N HIS A 82 5.71 7.13 -16.62
CA HIS A 82 5.95 8.57 -16.66
C HIS A 82 7.07 8.97 -15.68
N THR A 83 6.78 9.84 -14.72
CA THR A 83 7.72 10.34 -13.71
C THR A 83 7.79 9.48 -12.44
N ARG A 84 7.05 8.37 -12.39
CA ARG A 84 6.93 7.52 -11.18
C ARG A 84 7.50 6.13 -11.44
N SER A 85 7.99 5.49 -10.38
CA SER A 85 8.38 4.08 -10.40
C SER A 85 7.57 3.31 -9.36
N TYR A 86 7.29 2.05 -9.69
CA TYR A 86 6.50 1.15 -8.88
C TYR A 86 7.17 -0.20 -8.79
N LEU A 87 7.08 -0.84 -7.64
CA LEU A 87 7.55 -2.20 -7.42
C LEU A 87 6.44 -3.19 -7.78
N LYS A 88 6.73 -4.08 -8.73
CA LYS A 88 5.78 -5.07 -9.25
C LYS A 88 6.33 -6.48 -9.11
N CYS A 89 5.44 -7.46 -9.03
CA CYS A 89 5.81 -8.86 -9.11
C CYS A 89 5.74 -9.29 -10.57
N GLY A 90 6.87 -9.70 -11.14
CA GLY A 90 6.97 -10.17 -12.52
C GLY A 90 6.20 -11.47 -12.81
N ARG A 91 5.64 -12.14 -11.80
CA ARG A 91 4.78 -13.33 -11.99
C ARG A 91 3.32 -12.98 -12.28
N VAL A 92 2.94 -11.71 -12.17
CA VAL A 92 1.56 -11.26 -12.33
C VAL A 92 1.55 -10.02 -13.21
N SER A 93 0.62 -9.98 -14.17
CA SER A 93 0.34 -8.75 -14.91
C SER A 93 -0.37 -7.75 -14.00
N LEU A 94 0.36 -6.74 -13.54
CA LEU A 94 -0.13 -5.68 -12.66
C LEU A 94 -0.13 -4.36 -13.40
N SER A 95 -1.13 -3.51 -13.14
CA SER A 95 -1.15 -2.16 -13.68
C SER A 95 0.04 -1.32 -13.18
N HIS A 96 0.47 -0.35 -13.97
CA HIS A 96 1.54 0.60 -13.61
C HIS A 96 1.02 1.72 -12.67
N SER A 97 0.35 1.35 -11.59
CA SER A 97 -0.26 2.28 -10.64
C SER A 97 0.16 2.00 -9.20
N ALA A 98 -0.04 2.99 -8.32
CA ALA A 98 0.18 2.84 -6.88
C ALA A 98 -0.78 1.84 -6.21
N ALA A 99 -1.87 1.45 -6.87
CA ALA A 99 -2.84 0.52 -6.31
C ALA A 99 -2.24 -0.88 -6.14
N SER A 100 -1.55 -1.36 -7.17
CA SER A 100 -0.92 -2.69 -7.24
C SER A 100 0.55 -2.68 -6.87
N ASP A 101 1.01 -1.63 -6.18
CA ASP A 101 2.40 -1.49 -5.77
C ASP A 101 2.74 -2.48 -4.64
N ILE A 102 3.84 -3.21 -4.79
CA ILE A 102 4.33 -4.18 -3.82
C ILE A 102 5.37 -3.52 -2.93
N ARG A 103 5.34 -3.79 -1.63
CA ARG A 103 6.34 -3.22 -0.71
C ARG A 103 7.46 -4.21 -0.46
N ARG A 104 8.72 -3.73 -0.50
CA ARG A 104 9.91 -4.54 -0.15
C ARG A 104 9.81 -5.15 1.25
N SER A 105 9.18 -4.43 2.18
CA SER A 105 9.01 -4.87 3.56
C SER A 105 7.90 -5.90 3.76
N TRP A 106 7.05 -6.16 2.76
CA TRP A 106 6.01 -7.15 2.92
C TRP A 106 6.60 -8.55 3.10
N PRO A 107 6.00 -9.37 3.99
CA PRO A 107 6.28 -10.80 4.06
C PRO A 107 6.21 -11.45 2.68
N ALA A 108 7.12 -12.37 2.41
CA ALA A 108 7.14 -13.12 1.16
C ALA A 108 5.86 -13.96 0.99
N CYS A 109 5.46 -14.20 -0.25
CA CYS A 109 4.35 -15.12 -0.57
C CYS A 109 4.86 -16.55 -0.81
N GLU A 110 3.94 -17.49 -0.87
CA GLU A 110 4.19 -18.92 -1.18
C GLU A 110 4.97 -19.17 -2.49
N ARG A 111 5.12 -18.17 -3.36
CA ARG A 111 5.82 -18.24 -4.66
C ARG A 111 7.18 -17.55 -4.65
N PHE A 112 7.72 -17.31 -3.45
CA PHE A 112 8.99 -16.66 -3.26
C PHE A 112 10.13 -17.46 -3.88
N GLU A 113 11.04 -16.76 -4.54
CA GLU A 113 12.33 -17.30 -4.95
C GLU A 113 13.37 -16.24 -4.66
N ALA A 114 14.44 -16.63 -3.96
CA ALA A 114 15.50 -15.71 -3.59
C ALA A 114 16.17 -15.11 -4.83
N GLN A 115 16.54 -13.83 -4.73
CA GLN A 115 17.56 -13.28 -5.64
C GLN A 115 18.85 -14.06 -5.42
N GLU A 116 19.49 -14.49 -6.51
CA GLU A 116 20.85 -14.97 -6.43
C GLU A 116 21.70 -13.82 -5.88
N ALA A 117 22.38 -14.08 -4.76
CA ALA A 117 23.37 -13.16 -4.26
C ALA A 117 24.46 -13.11 -5.34
N ASN A 118 24.49 -12.01 -6.09
CA ASN A 118 25.55 -11.76 -7.05
C ASN A 118 26.85 -11.67 -6.23
N GLN A 119 27.67 -12.72 -6.31
CA GLN A 119 28.98 -12.80 -5.67
C GLN A 119 29.93 -11.79 -6.28
#